data_AF-A0A6A8ARI9-F1
#
_entry.id   AF-A0A6A8ARI9-F1
#
_cell.length_a   1.000
_cell.length_b   1.000
_cell.length_c   1.000
_cell.angle_alpha   90.00
_cell.angle_beta   90.00
_cell.angle_gamma   90.00
#
_symmetry.space_group_name_H-M   'P 1'
#
loop_
_entity.id
_entity.type
_entity.pdbx_description
1 polymer ?
#
loop_
_entity_poly.entity_id
_entity_poly.type
_entity_poly.pdbx_seq_one_letter_code
_entity_poly.pdbx_strand_id
1 'polypeptide(L)'
;WCLNRSIQIYAFGNRYRENNLNDVAGAVIGKRKIEVGNITDLSLEDLARYCFNDADITFQLTSFNDDLTMKLMVILSRISKQTMEDLTRMGVSRWILALMEWEHRKRGWLIPNPEDIIQAKGKATTTATIKGKKYQGAIVRDPKPGVHFGVTVLDFASLYPSVIRNWNLSYETILCNHPECQTKKIPDTDHWVCTKNRGMTSLIIGSLRDLRVLRYKPLSKDQSLTEEERIFYDVVQSALKVFLNASYGVFGAESFPLYCPPLAESTAAVGRYAMNQAVEESGRLGIEVLYGDTDSVFLAHPTQEQIDALMGWAGRELEIDLDVDKVYRYAIFSRRKKNYLGVYEDGSVDIKGLTGKKRHIPPLLKNSFMELTRILSDVQTPEDMPDAKKHIRGLVETVYRKLKERDFDIEELAFSMMLGRRLSSYQTNPQHVKAAKMLVGQGHSLDIGDIIRYIITTKDVKPVQMATVRDVDINKYVEHLGSMFEQLLDALGMSFDEMVGRGRQTSLAAFVG
;
A
#
# COMPACT_ATOMS: atom_id res chain seq x y z
N TRP A 1 -8.38 -15.36 12.60
CA TRP A 1 -7.18 -14.60 12.17
C TRP A 1 -7.27 -14.05 10.75
N CYS A 2 -8.00 -14.66 9.81
CA CYS A 2 -8.14 -14.11 8.44
C CYS A 2 -8.76 -12.70 8.39
N LEU A 3 -9.44 -12.28 9.45
CA LEU A 3 -9.95 -10.92 9.64
C LEU A 3 -8.86 -9.89 10.00
N ASN A 4 -7.72 -10.35 10.50
CA ASN A 4 -6.62 -9.47 10.88
C ASN A 4 -5.85 -9.08 9.62
N ARG A 5 -6.05 -7.83 9.18
CA ARG A 5 -5.44 -7.27 7.97
C ARG A 5 -3.91 -7.39 7.92
N SER A 6 -3.25 -7.37 9.08
CA SER A 6 -1.80 -7.51 9.12
C SER A 6 -1.41 -8.95 8.82
N ILE A 7 -2.06 -9.92 9.46
CA ILE A 7 -1.85 -11.35 9.15
C ILE A 7 -2.20 -11.63 7.68
N GLN A 8 -3.28 -11.06 7.14
CA GLN A 8 -3.63 -11.14 5.72
C GLN A 8 -2.51 -10.66 4.77
N ILE A 9 -1.91 -9.51 5.08
CA ILE A 9 -0.83 -8.95 4.26
C ILE A 9 0.43 -9.81 4.36
N TYR A 10 0.81 -10.23 5.56
CA TYR A 10 2.12 -10.82 5.80
C TYR A 10 2.18 -12.34 5.64
N ALA A 11 1.15 -13.07 6.07
CA ALA A 11 1.07 -14.52 5.87
C ALA A 11 0.60 -14.87 4.45
N PHE A 12 -0.24 -14.04 3.84
CA PHE A 12 -0.94 -14.37 2.60
C PHE A 12 -0.73 -13.36 1.47
N GLY A 13 0.16 -12.38 1.61
CA GLY A 13 0.48 -11.43 0.54
C GLY A 13 -0.72 -10.63 0.03
N ASN A 14 -1.75 -10.43 0.87
CA ASN A 14 -3.01 -9.78 0.47
C ASN A 14 -3.74 -10.49 -0.71
N ARG A 15 -3.61 -11.82 -0.80
CA ARG A 15 -4.19 -12.67 -1.87
C ARG A 15 -5.72 -12.66 -1.90
N TYR A 16 -6.38 -12.59 -0.75
CA TYR A 16 -7.84 -12.47 -0.64
C TYR A 16 -8.23 -11.04 -0.27
N ARG A 17 -9.43 -10.60 -0.66
CA ARG A 17 -9.98 -9.28 -0.30
C ARG A 17 -11.24 -9.37 0.56
N GLU A 18 -12.03 -10.42 0.37
CA GLU A 18 -13.17 -10.72 1.21
C GLU A 18 -12.74 -11.72 2.28
N ASN A 19 -13.34 -11.60 3.46
CA ASN A 19 -12.96 -12.40 4.61
C ASN A 19 -13.91 -13.59 4.83
N ASN A 20 -14.72 -13.94 3.83
CA ASN A 20 -15.53 -15.15 3.86
C ASN A 20 -14.65 -16.37 3.53
N LEU A 21 -15.05 -17.55 4.02
CA LEU A 21 -14.25 -18.76 3.91
C LEU A 21 -14.00 -19.17 2.44
N ASN A 22 -14.97 -18.95 1.55
CA ASN A 22 -14.87 -19.32 0.14
C ASN A 22 -13.77 -18.54 -0.59
N ASP A 23 -13.75 -17.22 -0.44
CA ASP A 23 -12.77 -16.37 -1.11
C ASP A 23 -11.36 -16.52 -0.54
N VAL A 24 -11.27 -16.69 0.78
CA VAL A 24 -9.99 -16.95 1.45
C VAL A 24 -9.43 -18.29 0.96
N ALA A 25 -10.24 -19.34 0.96
CA ALA A 25 -9.83 -20.67 0.50
C ALA A 25 -9.42 -20.66 -0.97
N GLY A 26 -10.22 -20.03 -1.84
CA GLY A 26 -9.97 -19.99 -3.26
C GLY A 26 -8.66 -19.27 -3.60
N ALA A 27 -8.34 -18.21 -2.85
CA ALA A 27 -7.14 -17.42 -3.08
C ALA A 27 -5.87 -18.01 -2.46
N VAL A 28 -5.99 -18.73 -1.33
CA VAL A 28 -4.83 -19.24 -0.58
C VAL A 28 -4.49 -20.68 -0.94
N ILE A 29 -5.50 -21.56 -0.98
CA ILE A 29 -5.33 -23.01 -1.17
C ILE A 29 -5.99 -23.55 -2.45
N GLY A 30 -6.62 -22.69 -3.26
CA GLY A 30 -7.26 -23.08 -4.52
C GLY A 30 -8.54 -23.91 -4.36
N LYS A 31 -9.03 -24.09 -3.13
CA LYS A 31 -10.29 -24.80 -2.83
C LYS A 31 -11.44 -23.82 -2.67
N ARG A 32 -12.65 -24.25 -3.01
CA ARG A 32 -13.87 -23.45 -2.83
C ARG A 32 -14.86 -24.21 -1.97
N LYS A 33 -15.78 -23.47 -1.36
CA LYS A 33 -16.93 -24.04 -0.68
C LYS A 33 -17.82 -24.74 -1.69
N ILE A 34 -18.51 -25.79 -1.23
CA ILE A 34 -19.61 -26.39 -1.98
C ILE A 34 -20.76 -25.36 -2.01
N GLU A 35 -21.21 -25.00 -3.22
CA GLU A 35 -22.40 -24.17 -3.38
C GLU A 35 -23.64 -24.97 -3.03
N VAL A 36 -24.43 -24.43 -2.11
CA VAL A 36 -25.70 -25.02 -1.67
C VAL A 36 -26.77 -23.93 -1.66
N GLY A 37 -28.02 -24.34 -1.83
CA GLY A 37 -29.18 -23.47 -1.62
C GLY A 37 -29.40 -23.17 -0.14
N ASN A 38 -30.65 -23.17 0.31
CA ASN A 38 -30.92 -23.02 1.74
C ASN A 38 -30.48 -24.27 2.50
N ILE A 39 -29.68 -24.07 3.56
CA ILE A 39 -29.10 -25.15 4.38
C ILE A 39 -30.20 -26.02 5.02
N THR A 40 -31.36 -25.43 5.33
CA THR A 40 -32.49 -26.18 5.92
C THR A 40 -33.12 -27.19 4.97
N ASP A 41 -32.90 -27.02 3.67
CA ASP A 41 -33.54 -27.82 2.63
C ASP A 41 -32.62 -28.94 2.15
N LEU A 42 -31.39 -29.03 2.70
CA LEU A 42 -30.41 -30.05 2.38
C LEU A 42 -30.77 -31.39 3.02
N SER A 43 -30.51 -32.47 2.29
CA SER A 43 -30.50 -33.81 2.89
C SER A 43 -29.42 -33.90 3.98
N LEU A 44 -29.57 -34.84 4.93
CA LEU A 44 -28.56 -35.05 5.96
C LEU A 44 -27.17 -35.38 5.39
N GLU A 45 -27.14 -36.08 4.26
CA GLU A 45 -25.89 -36.42 3.56
C GLU A 45 -25.23 -35.18 2.95
N ASP A 46 -26.00 -34.34 2.25
CA ASP A 46 -25.49 -33.10 1.65
C ASP A 46 -25.03 -32.11 2.72
N LEU A 47 -25.77 -32.03 3.83
CA LEU A 47 -25.40 -31.22 4.98
C LEU A 47 -24.08 -31.70 5.62
N ALA A 48 -23.93 -33.02 5.81
CA ALA A 48 -22.70 -33.60 6.34
C ALA A 48 -21.50 -33.31 5.41
N ARG A 49 -21.69 -33.44 4.10
CA ARG A 49 -20.66 -33.14 3.09
C ARG A 49 -20.28 -31.66 3.08
N TYR A 50 -21.25 -30.76 3.18
CA TYR A 50 -21.02 -29.32 3.30
C TYR A 50 -20.23 -28.96 4.57
N CYS A 51 -20.65 -29.47 5.73
CA CYS A 51 -19.97 -29.25 7.00
C CYS A 51 -18.54 -29.80 6.99
N PHE A 52 -18.33 -30.99 6.43
CA PHE A 52 -17.00 -31.58 6.28
C PHE A 52 -16.12 -30.73 5.37
N ASN A 53 -16.64 -30.24 4.24
CA ASN A 53 -15.89 -29.35 3.33
C ASN A 53 -15.43 -28.07 4.04
N ASP A 54 -16.31 -27.41 4.81
CA ASP A 54 -15.94 -26.22 5.58
C ASP A 54 -14.86 -26.52 6.64
N ALA A 55 -14.96 -27.65 7.34
CA ALA A 55 -13.97 -28.08 8.32
C ALA A 55 -12.60 -28.41 7.67
N ASP A 56 -12.60 -29.14 6.56
CA ASP A 56 -11.40 -29.50 5.80
C ASP A 56 -10.70 -28.25 5.22
N ILE A 57 -11.47 -27.33 4.65
CA ILE A 57 -10.95 -26.03 4.19
C ILE A 57 -10.32 -25.28 5.35
N THR A 58 -10.98 -25.22 6.49
CA THR A 58 -10.48 -24.52 7.68
C THR A 58 -9.16 -25.13 8.16
N PHE A 59 -9.07 -26.46 8.24
CA PHE A 59 -7.84 -27.17 8.59
C PHE A 59 -6.71 -26.87 7.59
N GLN A 60 -6.97 -26.94 6.30
CA GLN A 60 -5.96 -26.69 5.27
C GLN A 60 -5.49 -25.23 5.23
N LEU A 61 -6.35 -24.28 5.58
CA LEU A 61 -5.93 -22.90 5.77
C LEU A 61 -4.98 -22.74 6.97
N THR A 62 -5.13 -23.56 8.02
CA THR A 62 -4.21 -23.54 9.17
C THR A 62 -2.88 -24.22 8.89
N SER A 63 -2.90 -25.32 8.14
CA SER A 63 -1.69 -26.08 7.76
C SER A 63 -1.03 -25.62 6.47
N PHE A 64 -1.58 -24.58 5.85
CA PHE A 64 -1.03 -23.97 4.64
C PHE A 64 0.44 -23.57 4.82
N ASN A 65 1.24 -23.97 3.84
CA ASN A 65 2.67 -23.67 3.75
C ASN A 65 3.42 -24.05 5.04
N ASP A 66 3.25 -25.31 5.45
CA ASP A 66 3.90 -25.87 6.64
C ASP A 66 3.57 -25.07 7.92
N ASP A 67 2.27 -24.96 8.21
CA ASP A 67 1.72 -24.24 9.38
C ASP A 67 2.18 -22.77 9.49
N LEU A 68 2.58 -22.13 8.38
CA LEU A 68 3.14 -20.76 8.34
C LEU A 68 2.33 -19.79 9.21
N THR A 69 1.01 -19.84 9.08
CA THR A 69 0.10 -18.95 9.80
C THR A 69 0.18 -19.14 11.32
N MET A 70 0.25 -20.40 11.78
CA MET A 70 0.38 -20.72 13.20
C MET A 70 1.77 -20.36 13.73
N LYS A 71 2.83 -20.72 12.99
CA LYS A 71 4.21 -20.35 13.31
C LYS A 71 4.37 -18.83 13.46
N LEU A 72 3.79 -18.06 12.52
CA LEU A 72 3.80 -16.60 12.56
C LEU A 72 3.08 -16.06 13.81
N MET A 73 1.90 -16.61 14.16
CA MET A 73 1.17 -16.18 15.36
C MET A 73 1.94 -16.45 16.65
N VAL A 74 2.58 -17.62 16.76
CA VAL A 74 3.40 -17.96 17.94
C VAL A 74 4.55 -16.98 18.07
N ILE A 75 5.26 -16.67 16.97
CA ILE A 75 6.38 -15.72 16.98
C ILE A 75 5.88 -14.31 17.35
N LEU A 76 4.82 -13.82 16.70
CA LEU A 76 4.27 -12.50 16.99
C LEU A 76 3.77 -12.40 18.43
N SER A 77 3.15 -13.46 18.98
CA SER A 77 2.72 -13.55 20.38
C SER A 77 3.90 -13.42 21.34
N ARG A 78 5.02 -14.08 21.03
CA ARG A 78 6.26 -13.98 21.84
C ARG A 78 6.91 -12.61 21.78
N ILE A 79 6.87 -11.94 20.62
CA ILE A 79 7.37 -10.57 20.43
C ILE A 79 6.48 -9.57 21.18
N SER A 80 5.16 -9.65 21.00
CA SER A 80 4.20 -8.71 21.59
C SER A 80 3.93 -8.94 23.07
N LYS A 81 4.36 -10.07 23.62
CA LYS A 81 4.07 -10.51 25.00
C LYS A 81 2.58 -10.71 25.25
N GLN A 82 1.85 -11.18 24.24
CA GLN A 82 0.42 -11.46 24.32
C GLN A 82 0.11 -12.93 24.05
N THR A 83 -1.08 -13.39 24.42
CA THR A 83 -1.59 -14.70 23.99
C THR A 83 -1.90 -14.69 22.49
N MET A 84 -1.93 -15.87 21.84
CA MET A 84 -2.37 -15.98 20.44
C MET A 84 -3.83 -15.52 20.26
N GLU A 85 -4.68 -15.74 21.27
CA GLU A 85 -6.08 -15.31 21.29
C GLU A 85 -6.20 -13.79 21.20
N ASP A 86 -5.47 -13.04 22.02
CA ASP A 86 -5.48 -11.58 22.01
C ASP A 86 -4.85 -11.04 20.72
N LEU A 87 -3.70 -11.60 20.34
CA LEU A 87 -2.95 -11.16 19.17
C LEU A 87 -3.83 -11.19 17.91
N THR A 88 -4.55 -12.29 17.69
CA THR A 88 -5.35 -12.48 16.48
C THR A 88 -6.58 -11.59 16.40
N ARG A 89 -7.05 -11.02 17.52
CA ARG A 89 -8.21 -10.13 17.61
C ARG A 89 -7.85 -8.65 17.70
N MET A 90 -6.59 -8.33 17.95
CA MET A 90 -6.11 -6.96 18.07
C MET A 90 -5.28 -6.51 16.85
N GLY A 91 -5.30 -5.22 16.57
CA GLY A 91 -4.43 -4.62 15.55
C GLY A 91 -2.98 -4.48 16.03
N VAL A 92 -2.04 -4.31 15.08
CA VAL A 92 -0.59 -4.24 15.36
C VAL A 92 -0.22 -3.16 16.35
N SER A 93 -0.97 -2.05 16.40
CA SER A 93 -0.75 -1.00 17.40
C SER A 93 -0.86 -1.51 18.83
N ARG A 94 -1.83 -2.40 19.11
CA ARG A 94 -1.97 -3.02 20.44
C ARG A 94 -0.84 -4.01 20.74
N TRP A 95 -0.30 -4.70 19.73
CA TRP A 95 0.85 -5.58 19.90
C TRP A 95 2.09 -4.79 20.34
N ILE A 96 2.32 -3.64 19.71
CA ILE A 96 3.41 -2.73 20.07
C ILE A 96 3.20 -2.19 21.48
N LEU A 97 1.99 -1.71 21.79
CA LEU A 97 1.68 -1.22 23.14
C LEU A 97 1.92 -2.29 24.20
N ALA A 98 1.46 -3.52 23.99
CA ALA A 98 1.62 -4.62 24.95
C ALA A 98 3.10 -4.90 25.26
N LEU A 99 3.95 -4.90 24.23
CA LEU A 99 5.40 -5.01 24.42
C LEU A 99 5.94 -3.83 25.23
N MET A 100 5.56 -2.60 24.89
CA MET A 100 6.03 -1.40 25.62
C MET A 100 5.59 -1.42 27.08
N GLU A 101 4.34 -1.77 27.38
CA GLU A 101 3.86 -1.90 28.75
C GLU A 101 4.60 -3.01 29.52
N TRP A 102 4.84 -4.15 28.89
CA TRP A 102 5.63 -5.23 29.49
C TRP A 102 7.04 -4.77 29.83
N GLU A 103 7.67 -4.02 28.92
CA GLU A 103 9.02 -3.47 29.08
C GLU A 103 9.09 -2.38 30.17
N HIS A 104 8.03 -1.56 30.36
CA HIS A 104 7.93 -0.67 31.54
C HIS A 104 7.85 -1.47 32.84
N ARG A 105 6.92 -2.44 32.91
CA ARG A 105 6.70 -3.26 34.12
C ARG A 105 7.97 -3.99 34.51
N LYS A 106 8.67 -4.59 33.53
CA LYS A 106 9.95 -5.29 33.75
C LYS A 106 11.04 -4.35 34.29
N ARG A 107 11.07 -3.08 33.87
CA ARG A 107 12.04 -2.08 34.36
C ARG A 107 11.60 -1.39 35.65
N GLY A 108 10.41 -1.69 36.18
CA GLY A 108 9.83 -0.97 37.31
C GLY A 108 9.48 0.49 36.98
N TRP A 109 9.22 0.80 35.71
CA TRP A 109 8.85 2.14 35.26
C TRP A 109 7.33 2.32 35.30
N LEU A 110 6.88 3.54 35.59
CA LEU A 110 5.49 3.93 35.42
C LEU A 110 5.13 3.98 33.93
N ILE A 111 3.99 3.42 33.57
CA ILE A 111 3.42 3.56 32.23
C ILE A 111 2.72 4.93 32.20
N PRO A 112 3.17 5.88 31.36
CA PRO A 112 2.59 7.22 31.34
C PRO A 112 1.17 7.19 30.75
N ASN A 113 0.31 8.10 31.23
CA ASN A 113 -0.95 8.36 30.55
C ASN A 113 -0.71 9.19 29.28
N PRO A 114 -1.62 9.14 28.30
CA PRO A 114 -1.52 9.96 27.10
C PRO A 114 -1.35 11.46 27.40
N GLU A 115 -2.06 11.96 28.42
CA GLU A 115 -2.05 13.36 28.83
C GLU A 115 -0.66 13.78 29.36
N ASP A 116 0.01 12.89 30.10
CA ASP A 116 1.34 13.15 30.67
C ASP A 116 2.38 13.38 29.55
N ILE A 117 2.32 12.58 28.50
CA ILE A 117 3.20 12.72 27.33
C ILE A 117 2.93 14.04 26.62
N ILE A 118 1.66 14.38 26.40
CA ILE A 118 1.29 15.62 25.70
C ILE A 118 1.64 16.85 26.52
N GLN A 119 1.47 16.82 27.84
CA GLN A 119 1.87 17.91 28.73
C GLN A 119 3.39 18.10 28.73
N ALA A 120 4.16 17.00 28.78
CA ALA A 120 5.62 17.05 28.84
C ALA A 120 6.28 17.38 27.50
N LYS A 121 5.69 16.95 26.37
CA LYS A 121 6.33 17.02 25.04
C LYS A 121 5.65 17.99 24.09
N GLY A 122 4.41 18.38 24.36
CA GLY A 122 3.65 19.28 23.51
C GLY A 122 3.05 18.59 22.28
N LYS A 123 2.73 19.42 21.28
CA LYS A 123 2.13 19.02 20.00
C LYS A 123 3.17 19.08 18.88
N ALA A 124 2.79 18.62 17.68
CA ALA A 124 3.66 18.72 16.52
C ALA A 124 3.89 20.19 16.14
N THR A 125 5.09 20.53 15.67
CA THR A 125 5.52 21.90 15.38
C THR A 125 5.49 22.25 13.90
N THR A 126 5.68 21.27 13.00
CA THR A 126 5.62 21.43 11.54
C THR A 126 4.18 21.49 11.03
N THR A 127 3.99 22.28 9.98
CA THR A 127 2.73 22.35 9.25
C THR A 127 2.55 21.11 8.36
N ALA A 128 1.38 20.48 8.46
CA ALA A 128 1.05 19.33 7.62
C ALA A 128 0.76 19.74 6.17
N THR A 129 1.43 19.08 5.22
CA THR A 129 1.19 19.28 3.78
C THR A 129 -0.08 18.55 3.28
N ILE A 130 -0.71 17.71 4.11
CA ILE A 130 -1.87 16.86 3.74
C ILE A 130 -3.05 17.15 4.67
N LYS A 131 -4.24 17.45 4.11
CA LYS A 131 -5.49 17.63 4.87
C LYS A 131 -5.74 16.42 5.78
N GLY A 132 -5.81 16.67 7.10
CA GLY A 132 -6.10 15.65 8.12
C GLY A 132 -4.88 15.05 8.83
N LYS A 133 -3.64 15.40 8.43
CA LYS A 133 -2.43 15.09 9.22
C LYS A 133 -2.00 16.32 10.04
N LYS A 134 -1.27 16.10 11.14
CA LYS A 134 -0.80 17.16 12.06
C LYS A 134 0.67 17.56 11.89
N TYR A 135 1.45 16.82 11.08
CA TYR A 135 2.87 17.07 10.85
C TYR A 135 3.28 16.70 9.41
N GLN A 136 4.43 17.21 8.95
CA GLN A 136 4.98 16.89 7.64
C GLN A 136 5.41 15.43 7.56
N GLY A 137 4.91 14.70 6.57
CA GLY A 137 5.24 13.27 6.35
C GLY A 137 6.59 13.05 5.65
N ALA A 138 6.78 11.85 5.09
CA ALA A 138 7.97 11.52 4.30
C ALA A 138 8.13 12.44 3.06
N ILE A 139 9.36 12.62 2.58
CA ILE A 139 9.61 13.29 1.30
C ILE A 139 9.07 12.41 0.19
N VAL A 140 8.40 13.06 -0.75
CA VAL A 140 8.18 12.51 -2.08
C VAL A 140 8.78 13.53 -3.03
N ARG A 141 9.93 13.20 -3.61
CA ARG A 141 10.56 14.03 -4.64
C ARG A 141 9.67 14.00 -5.87
N ASP A 142 9.50 15.15 -6.53
CA ASP A 142 8.65 15.19 -7.72
C ASP A 142 9.24 14.28 -8.81
N PRO A 143 8.41 13.45 -9.43
CA PRO A 143 8.84 12.58 -10.52
C PRO A 143 9.28 13.41 -11.73
N LYS A 144 10.33 12.97 -12.41
CA LYS A 144 10.69 13.47 -13.75
C LYS A 144 9.74 12.84 -14.76
N PRO A 145 8.75 13.60 -15.30
CA PRO A 145 7.73 13.03 -16.15
C PRO A 145 8.34 12.54 -17.47
N GLY A 146 7.83 11.42 -17.98
CA GLY A 146 8.33 10.83 -19.22
C GLY A 146 8.52 9.32 -19.14
N VAL A 147 9.04 8.77 -20.24
CA VAL A 147 9.50 7.39 -20.35
C VAL A 147 11.00 7.36 -20.08
N HIS A 148 11.43 6.55 -19.13
CA HIS A 148 12.84 6.38 -18.77
C HIS A 148 13.19 4.90 -18.85
N PHE A 149 14.18 4.54 -19.66
CA PHE A 149 14.67 3.16 -19.74
C PHE A 149 15.67 2.87 -18.62
N GLY A 150 15.96 1.59 -18.37
CA GLY A 150 16.92 1.10 -17.38
C GLY A 150 16.76 1.72 -16.00
N VAL A 151 15.60 1.56 -15.36
CA VAL A 151 15.32 2.19 -14.06
C VAL A 151 15.52 1.20 -12.94
N THR A 152 16.44 1.50 -12.02
CA THR A 152 16.67 0.70 -10.81
C THR A 152 16.06 1.40 -9.61
N VAL A 153 15.31 0.65 -8.80
CA VAL A 153 14.69 1.14 -7.57
C VAL A 153 15.47 0.60 -6.38
N LEU A 154 16.03 1.52 -5.59
CA LEU A 154 16.60 1.19 -4.29
C LEU A 154 15.59 1.52 -3.19
N ASP A 155 15.35 0.58 -2.30
CA ASP A 155 14.44 0.73 -1.15
C ASP A 155 15.24 0.75 0.16
N PHE A 156 14.86 1.64 1.06
CA PHE A 156 15.38 1.65 2.42
C PHE A 156 14.67 0.57 3.24
N ALA A 157 15.21 -0.64 3.19
CA ALA A 157 14.60 -1.88 3.72
C ALA A 157 14.14 -1.81 5.19
N SER A 158 14.64 -0.84 5.96
CA SER A 158 14.21 -0.53 7.32
C SER A 158 14.49 0.93 7.69
N LEU A 159 14.09 1.90 6.84
CA LEU A 159 14.33 3.34 7.05
C LEU A 159 13.98 3.78 8.49
N TYR A 160 12.71 3.75 8.85
CA TYR A 160 12.25 4.28 10.13
C TYR A 160 12.78 3.51 11.35
N PRO A 161 12.81 2.17 11.37
CA PRO A 161 13.47 1.44 12.45
C PRO A 161 14.95 1.82 12.65
N SER A 162 15.69 2.00 11.56
CA SER A 162 17.10 2.39 11.62
C SER A 162 17.25 3.82 12.11
N VAL A 163 16.42 4.74 11.62
CA VAL A 163 16.32 6.13 12.12
C VAL A 163 16.03 6.17 13.63
N ILE A 164 15.03 5.41 14.10
CA ILE A 164 14.67 5.31 15.52
C ILE A 164 15.85 4.84 16.37
N ARG A 165 16.59 3.85 15.88
CA ARG A 165 17.78 3.28 16.53
C ARG A 165 18.94 4.27 16.56
N ASN A 166 19.35 4.79 15.42
CA ASN A 166 20.59 5.55 15.24
C ASN A 166 20.49 6.94 15.88
N TRP A 167 19.30 7.55 15.84
CA TRP A 167 19.06 8.87 16.42
C TRP A 167 18.56 8.84 17.86
N ASN A 168 18.41 7.67 18.47
CA ASN A 168 17.89 7.50 19.84
C ASN A 168 16.45 8.05 20.02
N LEU A 169 15.59 7.87 19.02
CA LEU A 169 14.23 8.43 19.04
C LEU A 169 13.31 7.57 19.92
N SER A 170 12.76 8.20 20.96
CA SER A 170 11.80 7.61 21.88
C SER A 170 11.02 8.72 22.58
N TYR A 171 9.83 8.45 23.11
CA TYR A 171 8.98 9.49 23.70
C TYR A 171 9.57 10.08 25.00
N GLU A 172 10.44 9.34 25.67
CA GLU A 172 11.19 9.76 26.85
C GLU A 172 12.51 10.50 26.51
N THR A 173 13.09 10.26 25.32
CA THR A 173 14.37 10.88 24.91
C THR A 173 14.19 12.11 24.05
N ILE A 174 13.09 12.21 23.31
CA ILE A 174 12.76 13.41 22.54
C ILE A 174 12.42 14.56 23.50
N LEU A 175 12.89 15.77 23.21
CA LEU A 175 12.67 16.97 24.05
C LEU A 175 12.93 16.68 25.54
N CYS A 176 14.08 16.08 25.85
CA CYS A 176 14.46 15.77 27.22
C CYS A 176 14.87 17.04 27.98
N ASN A 177 14.75 17.02 29.31
CA ASN A 177 15.02 18.17 30.19
C ASN A 177 16.51 18.49 30.40
N HIS A 178 17.41 17.78 29.71
CA HIS A 178 18.86 17.96 29.78
C HIS A 178 19.30 19.15 28.89
N PRO A 179 19.80 20.27 29.46
CA PRO A 179 20.17 21.45 28.68
C PRO A 179 21.24 21.16 27.62
N GLU A 180 22.24 20.35 27.93
CA GLU A 180 23.31 19.96 27.01
C GLU A 180 22.82 19.16 25.80
N CYS A 181 21.68 18.48 25.90
CA CYS A 181 21.11 17.71 24.79
C CYS A 181 20.47 18.60 23.72
N GLN A 182 20.20 19.88 24.01
CA GLN A 182 19.62 20.82 23.04
C GLN A 182 20.55 21.09 21.84
N THR A 183 21.83 20.72 21.96
CA THR A 183 22.81 20.78 20.89
C THR A 183 22.57 19.71 19.81
N LYS A 184 22.02 18.54 20.17
CA LYS A 184 21.69 17.46 19.23
C LYS A 184 20.30 17.67 18.64
N LYS A 185 20.20 18.67 17.77
CA LYS A 185 18.96 19.02 17.07
C LYS A 185 18.60 17.98 16.01
N ILE A 186 17.31 17.79 15.83
CA ILE A 186 16.75 16.99 14.73
C ILE A 186 16.66 17.89 13.49
N PRO A 187 17.20 17.46 12.32
CA PRO A 187 17.13 18.22 11.08
C PRO A 187 15.71 18.69 10.75
N ASP A 188 15.58 19.91 10.22
CA ASP A 188 14.31 20.54 9.82
C ASP A 188 13.24 20.66 10.92
N THR A 189 13.63 20.63 12.20
CA THR A 189 12.72 20.83 13.35
C THR A 189 13.42 21.59 14.48
N ASP A 190 12.62 22.10 15.42
CA ASP A 190 13.14 22.68 16.67
C ASP A 190 13.37 21.64 17.78
N HIS A 191 13.24 20.34 17.45
CA HIS A 191 13.37 19.27 18.43
C HIS A 191 14.83 18.88 18.66
N TRP A 192 15.09 18.28 19.82
CA TRP A 192 16.37 17.66 20.16
C TRP A 192 16.15 16.30 20.81
N VAL A 193 17.21 15.49 20.83
CA VAL A 193 17.18 14.14 21.39
C VAL A 193 18.26 13.93 22.45
N CYS A 194 17.90 13.18 23.50
CA CYS A 194 18.79 12.86 24.61
C CYS A 194 20.07 12.15 24.15
N THR A 195 21.22 12.63 24.63
CA THR A 195 22.54 12.00 24.44
C THR A 195 23.01 11.22 25.67
N LYS A 196 22.35 11.40 26.83
CA LYS A 196 22.72 10.76 28.10
C LYS A 196 22.09 9.39 28.31
N ASN A 197 20.79 9.28 28.00
CA ASN A 197 20.01 8.07 28.24
C ASN A 197 19.52 7.50 26.91
N ARG A 198 19.59 6.18 26.77
CA ARG A 198 19.05 5.50 25.60
C ARG A 198 17.58 5.17 25.81
N GLY A 199 16.75 5.55 24.84
CA GLY A 199 15.31 5.35 24.88
C GLY A 199 14.93 3.90 24.68
N MET A 200 13.90 3.46 25.38
CA MET A 200 13.27 2.16 25.30
C MET A 200 12.73 1.87 23.89
N THR A 201 12.05 2.82 23.22
CA THR A 201 11.61 2.61 21.83
C THR A 201 12.82 2.39 20.92
N SER A 202 13.86 3.21 21.05
CA SER A 202 15.10 3.08 20.29
C SER A 202 15.80 1.74 20.52
N LEU A 203 15.87 1.30 21.77
CA LEU A 203 16.44 0.00 22.15
C LEU A 203 15.63 -1.17 21.59
N ILE A 204 14.32 -1.20 21.83
CA ILE A 204 13.46 -2.32 21.42
C ILE A 204 13.41 -2.42 19.91
N ILE A 205 13.05 -1.33 19.23
CA ILE A 205 12.91 -1.31 17.78
C ILE A 205 14.26 -1.53 17.11
N GLY A 206 15.33 -0.92 17.63
CA GLY A 206 16.69 -1.17 17.17
C GLY A 206 17.12 -2.63 17.32
N SER A 207 16.83 -3.26 18.46
CA SER A 207 17.17 -4.68 18.70
C SER A 207 16.38 -5.61 17.78
N LEU A 208 15.08 -5.35 17.58
CA LEU A 208 14.26 -6.14 16.66
C LEU A 208 14.72 -5.98 15.20
N ARG A 209 15.16 -4.78 14.81
CA ARG A 209 15.76 -4.50 13.49
C ARG A 209 17.07 -5.23 13.34
N ASP A 210 17.97 -5.16 14.32
CA ASP A 210 19.27 -5.85 14.27
C ASP A 210 19.09 -7.38 14.22
N LEU A 211 18.17 -7.95 15.02
CA LEU A 211 17.81 -9.37 14.94
C LEU A 211 17.31 -9.75 13.53
N ARG A 212 16.46 -8.91 12.93
CA ARG A 212 15.94 -9.18 11.59
C ARG A 212 17.05 -9.11 10.54
N VAL A 213 17.76 -7.99 10.48
CA VAL A 213 18.68 -7.64 9.39
C VAL A 213 19.99 -8.41 9.50
N LEU A 214 20.57 -8.50 10.70
CA LEU A 214 21.90 -9.08 10.89
C LEU A 214 21.87 -10.60 11.12
N ARG A 215 20.71 -11.16 11.52
CA ARG A 215 20.60 -12.58 11.87
C ARG A 215 19.60 -13.35 11.01
N TYR A 216 18.30 -13.04 11.09
CA TYR A 216 17.29 -13.91 10.49
C TYR A 216 17.12 -13.76 8.98
N LYS A 217 17.30 -12.56 8.42
CA LYS A 217 17.24 -12.31 6.96
C LYS A 217 18.41 -12.98 6.20
N PRO A 218 19.66 -12.97 6.70
CA PRO A 218 20.74 -13.75 6.09
C PRO A 218 20.49 -15.25 6.18
N LEU A 219 20.08 -15.76 7.34
CA LEU A 219 19.82 -17.19 7.53
C LEU A 219 18.68 -17.72 6.67
N SER A 220 17.64 -16.93 6.43
CA SER A 220 16.54 -17.36 5.55
C SER A 220 16.99 -17.57 4.09
N LYS A 221 18.17 -17.08 3.71
CA LYS A 221 18.77 -17.24 2.38
C LYS A 221 19.98 -18.18 2.35
N ASP A 222 20.41 -18.69 3.51
CA ASP A 222 21.61 -19.50 3.64
C ASP A 222 21.40 -20.92 3.08
N GLN A 223 22.05 -21.21 1.96
CA GLN A 223 21.95 -22.49 1.26
C GLN A 223 22.62 -23.64 2.03
N SER A 224 23.43 -23.35 3.04
CA SER A 224 24.06 -24.38 3.89
C SER A 224 23.10 -25.02 4.89
N LEU A 225 21.97 -24.35 5.18
CA LEU A 225 20.93 -24.85 6.09
C LEU A 225 20.00 -25.84 5.42
N THR A 226 19.21 -26.56 6.23
CA THR A 226 18.09 -27.34 5.71
C THR A 226 16.98 -26.42 5.16
N GLU A 227 16.16 -26.94 4.24
CA GLU A 227 15.02 -26.18 3.71
C GLU A 227 14.03 -25.80 4.82
N GLU A 228 13.80 -26.70 5.78
CA GLU A 228 12.94 -26.45 6.94
C GLU A 228 13.46 -25.29 7.80
N GLU A 229 14.76 -25.23 8.07
CA GLU A 229 15.37 -24.11 8.82
C GLU A 229 15.27 -22.80 8.06
N ARG A 230 15.53 -22.80 6.74
CA ARG A 230 15.37 -21.60 5.90
C ARG A 230 13.94 -21.07 5.94
N ILE A 231 12.96 -21.96 5.76
CA ILE A 231 11.53 -21.62 5.82
C ILE A 231 11.23 -21.01 7.19
N PHE A 232 11.65 -21.65 8.28
CA PHE A 232 11.42 -21.13 9.64
C PHE A 232 12.03 -19.74 9.84
N TYR A 233 13.28 -19.53 9.42
CA TYR A 233 13.93 -18.22 9.52
C TYR A 233 13.27 -17.16 8.64
N ASP A 234 12.73 -17.55 7.48
CA ASP A 234 11.91 -16.66 6.66
C ASP A 234 10.64 -16.22 7.38
N VAL A 235 9.97 -17.13 8.10
CA VAL A 235 8.82 -16.80 8.95
C VAL A 235 9.23 -15.79 10.04
N VAL A 236 10.35 -16.02 10.72
CA VAL A 236 10.83 -15.15 11.81
C VAL A 236 11.17 -13.75 11.29
N GLN A 237 11.96 -13.62 10.21
CA GLN A 237 12.32 -12.31 9.66
C GLN A 237 11.08 -11.56 9.14
N SER A 238 10.11 -12.29 8.59
CA SER A 238 8.83 -11.72 8.14
C SER A 238 8.00 -11.20 9.32
N ALA A 239 7.92 -11.95 10.42
CA ALA A 239 7.26 -11.53 11.65
C ALA A 239 7.88 -10.24 12.23
N LEU A 240 9.21 -10.17 12.24
CA LEU A 240 9.93 -8.97 12.67
C LEU A 240 9.63 -7.79 11.73
N LYS A 241 9.59 -8.02 10.40
CA LYS A 241 9.25 -6.98 9.41
C LYS A 241 7.87 -6.36 9.69
N VAL A 242 6.87 -7.19 10.01
CA VAL A 242 5.51 -6.75 10.37
C VAL A 242 5.56 -5.74 11.50
N PHE A 243 6.26 -6.11 12.57
CA PHE A 243 6.32 -5.33 13.79
C PHE A 243 7.07 -4.01 13.56
N LEU A 244 8.22 -4.08 12.90
CA LEU A 244 9.08 -2.93 12.60
C LEU A 244 8.38 -1.90 11.71
N ASN A 245 7.70 -2.32 10.65
CA ASN A 245 6.98 -1.42 9.74
C ASN A 245 5.86 -0.65 10.45
N ALA A 246 5.22 -1.26 11.43
CA ALA A 246 4.16 -0.61 12.21
C ALA A 246 4.69 0.30 13.33
N SER A 247 5.93 0.09 13.80
CA SER A 247 6.48 0.72 15.01
C SER A 247 6.66 2.23 14.91
N TYR A 248 6.87 2.79 13.72
CA TYR A 248 6.95 4.23 13.52
C TYR A 248 5.57 4.90 13.57
N GLY A 249 4.60 4.38 12.81
CA GLY A 249 3.33 5.06 12.58
C GLY A 249 2.44 5.20 13.82
N VAL A 250 2.60 4.31 14.81
CA VAL A 250 1.75 4.28 16.00
C VAL A 250 1.91 5.50 16.88
N PHE A 251 3.12 6.06 17.01
CA PHE A 251 3.37 7.24 17.84
C PHE A 251 2.77 8.52 17.26
N GLY A 252 2.38 8.50 15.97
CA GLY A 252 1.68 9.59 15.31
C GLY A 252 0.15 9.43 15.28
N ALA A 253 -0.40 8.36 15.88
CA ALA A 253 -1.83 8.11 15.93
C ALA A 253 -2.41 8.55 17.28
N GLU A 254 -3.36 9.49 17.27
CA GLU A 254 -3.96 10.03 18.51
C GLU A 254 -4.68 8.99 19.38
N SER A 255 -5.16 7.90 18.77
CA SER A 255 -5.78 6.79 19.50
C SER A 255 -4.76 5.85 20.17
N PHE A 256 -3.46 6.03 19.92
CA PHE A 256 -2.42 5.23 20.54
C PHE A 256 -2.09 5.75 21.94
N PRO A 257 -2.09 4.91 22.99
CA PRO A 257 -1.90 5.41 24.36
C PRO A 257 -0.54 6.08 24.62
N LEU A 258 0.50 5.73 23.89
CA LEU A 258 1.81 6.39 23.95
C LEU A 258 2.00 7.41 22.81
N TYR A 259 0.91 8.03 22.34
CA TYR A 259 0.94 9.04 21.27
C TYR A 259 1.91 10.17 21.63
N CYS A 260 2.89 10.40 20.76
CA CYS A 260 3.93 11.40 20.96
C CYS A 260 4.20 12.12 19.62
N PRO A 261 3.47 13.22 19.34
CA PRO A 261 3.60 13.93 18.07
C PRO A 261 5.03 14.40 17.75
N PRO A 262 5.80 15.00 18.69
CA PRO A 262 7.20 15.37 18.43
C PRO A 262 8.08 14.19 18.04
N LEU A 263 7.85 12.99 18.59
CA LEU A 263 8.57 11.78 18.22
C LEU A 263 8.23 11.37 16.77
N ALA A 264 6.94 11.32 16.43
CA ALA A 264 6.49 10.94 15.10
C ALA A 264 7.03 11.90 14.03
N GLU A 265 6.96 13.20 14.32
CA GLU A 265 7.49 14.27 13.50
C GLU A 265 9.01 14.18 13.31
N SER A 266 9.76 13.99 14.41
CA SER A 266 11.23 13.86 14.35
C SER A 266 11.66 12.63 13.57
N THR A 267 10.92 11.52 13.73
CA THR A 267 11.18 10.28 12.98
C THR A 267 10.95 10.50 11.49
N ALA A 268 9.88 11.20 11.12
CA ALA A 268 9.65 11.58 9.73
C ALA A 268 10.76 12.50 9.21
N ALA A 269 11.15 13.53 9.96
CA ALA A 269 12.16 14.51 9.59
C ALA A 269 13.54 13.88 9.35
N VAL A 270 13.99 12.99 10.22
CA VAL A 270 15.25 12.28 10.01
C VAL A 270 15.15 11.32 8.80
N GLY A 271 14.01 10.68 8.58
CA GLY A 271 13.78 9.88 7.37
C GLY A 271 13.88 10.73 6.09
N ARG A 272 13.33 11.95 6.11
CA ARG A 272 13.47 12.94 5.03
C ARG A 272 14.93 13.33 4.81
N TYR A 273 15.65 13.61 5.88
CA TYR A 273 17.07 13.94 5.83
C TYR A 273 17.90 12.82 5.18
N ALA A 274 17.71 11.57 5.62
CA ALA A 274 18.39 10.41 5.05
C ALA A 274 18.10 10.24 3.54
N MET A 275 16.85 10.42 3.13
CA MET A 275 16.45 10.39 1.73
C MET A 275 17.15 11.49 0.90
N ASN A 276 17.18 12.72 1.41
CA ASN A 276 17.87 13.83 0.73
C ASN A 276 19.37 13.58 0.60
N GLN A 277 20.01 13.06 1.64
CA GLN A 277 21.44 12.73 1.60
C GLN A 277 21.72 11.62 0.57
N ALA A 278 20.90 10.57 0.49
CA ALA A 278 21.05 9.53 -0.53
C ALA A 278 20.87 10.06 -1.96
N VAL A 279 19.96 11.02 -2.13
CA VAL A 279 19.74 11.72 -3.40
C VAL A 279 20.94 12.58 -3.80
N GLU A 280 21.50 13.34 -2.85
CA GLU A 280 22.70 14.15 -3.07
C GLU A 280 23.89 13.27 -3.44
N GLU A 281 24.09 12.17 -2.72
CA GLU A 281 25.17 11.22 -2.99
C GLU A 281 24.98 10.51 -4.33
N SER A 282 23.74 10.15 -4.71
CA SER A 282 23.43 9.66 -6.06
C SER A 282 23.93 10.63 -7.12
N GLY A 283 23.69 11.94 -6.93
CA GLY A 283 24.19 12.98 -7.83
C GLY A 283 25.73 13.06 -7.88
N ARG A 284 26.42 12.91 -6.74
CA ARG A 284 27.89 12.88 -6.69
C ARG A 284 28.48 11.67 -7.39
N LEU A 285 27.79 10.53 -7.33
CA LEU A 285 28.14 9.31 -8.06
C LEU A 285 27.79 9.36 -9.55
N GLY A 286 27.24 10.49 -10.04
CA GLY A 286 26.84 10.66 -11.44
C GLY A 286 25.54 9.94 -11.81
N ILE A 287 24.72 9.58 -10.83
CA ILE A 287 23.45 8.87 -11.01
C ILE A 287 22.31 9.89 -11.02
N GLU A 288 21.49 9.87 -12.07
CA GLU A 288 20.30 10.70 -12.13
C GLU A 288 19.16 10.07 -11.31
N VAL A 289 18.65 10.82 -10.32
CA VAL A 289 17.44 10.45 -9.59
C VAL A 289 16.19 10.91 -10.36
N LEU A 290 15.34 9.96 -10.73
CA LEU A 290 14.11 10.17 -11.49
C LEU A 290 12.91 10.47 -10.59
N TYR A 291 12.82 9.78 -9.46
CA TYR A 291 11.70 9.88 -8.52
C TYR A 291 12.15 9.40 -7.14
N GLY A 292 11.51 9.91 -6.09
CA GLY A 292 11.69 9.41 -4.72
C GLY A 292 10.33 9.24 -4.08
N ASP A 293 9.96 8.01 -3.73
CA ASP A 293 8.79 7.72 -2.89
C ASP A 293 9.26 7.59 -1.44
N THR A 294 8.35 7.82 -0.49
CA THR A 294 8.41 7.61 0.97
C THR A 294 9.69 6.96 1.54
N ASP A 295 10.10 5.81 1.02
CA ASP A 295 11.19 4.94 1.42
C ASP A 295 11.99 4.35 0.23
N SER A 296 11.89 4.88 -0.99
CA SER A 296 12.62 4.39 -2.16
C SER A 296 13.06 5.49 -3.13
N VAL A 297 14.19 5.27 -3.81
CA VAL A 297 14.73 6.14 -4.86
C VAL A 297 14.78 5.40 -6.20
N PHE A 298 14.37 6.08 -7.26
CA PHE A 298 14.37 5.58 -8.63
C PHE A 298 15.53 6.22 -9.37
N LEU A 299 16.45 5.39 -9.84
CA LEU A 299 17.72 5.79 -10.44
C LEU A 299 17.70 5.48 -11.94
N ALA A 300 18.15 6.42 -12.76
CA ALA A 300 18.27 6.24 -14.20
C ALA A 300 19.61 5.56 -14.53
N HIS A 301 19.53 4.39 -15.17
CA HIS A 301 20.66 3.64 -15.71
C HIS A 301 21.89 3.50 -14.79
N PRO A 302 21.76 3.23 -13.48
CA PRO A 302 22.93 3.10 -12.64
C PRO A 302 23.71 1.83 -13.02
N THR A 303 25.05 1.95 -13.06
CA THR A 303 25.94 0.78 -13.14
C THR A 303 25.95 0.00 -11.82
N GLN A 304 26.35 -1.26 -11.85
CA GLN A 304 26.46 -2.06 -10.62
C GLN A 304 27.44 -1.44 -9.61
N GLU A 305 28.57 -0.88 -10.09
CA GLU A 305 29.55 -0.19 -9.24
C GLU A 305 28.95 1.04 -8.54
N GLN A 306 28.13 1.81 -9.25
CA GLN A 306 27.42 2.96 -8.68
C GLN A 306 26.38 2.55 -7.63
N ILE A 307 25.64 1.45 -7.88
CA ILE A 307 24.68 0.89 -6.92
C ILE A 307 25.42 0.46 -5.65
N ASP A 308 26.49 -0.32 -5.79
CA ASP A 308 27.26 -0.84 -4.66
C ASP A 308 27.92 0.30 -3.87
N ALA A 309 28.43 1.33 -4.56
CA ALA A 309 28.99 2.53 -3.93
C ALA A 309 27.93 3.27 -3.10
N LEU A 310 26.73 3.50 -3.64
CA LEU A 310 25.65 4.19 -2.94
C LEU A 310 25.14 3.38 -1.75
N MET A 311 24.94 2.07 -1.92
CA MET A 311 24.54 1.16 -0.82
C MET A 311 25.60 1.13 0.29
N GLY A 312 26.88 1.04 -0.09
CA GLY A 312 28.00 1.06 0.86
C GLY A 312 28.14 2.39 1.60
N TRP A 313 27.92 3.51 0.91
CA TRP A 313 27.87 4.84 1.52
C TRP A 313 26.72 4.94 2.53
N ALA A 314 25.49 4.53 2.16
CA ALA A 314 24.33 4.61 3.05
C ALA A 314 24.54 3.78 4.33
N GLY A 315 25.13 2.60 4.19
CA GLY A 315 25.47 1.75 5.33
C GLY A 315 26.52 2.35 6.26
N ARG A 316 27.50 3.11 5.74
CA ARG A 316 28.58 3.74 6.53
C ARG A 316 28.18 5.09 7.13
N GLU A 317 27.62 5.98 6.33
CA GLU A 317 27.36 7.38 6.71
C GLU A 317 26.00 7.57 7.38
N LEU A 318 24.98 6.79 6.97
CA LEU A 318 23.64 6.89 7.54
C LEU A 318 23.31 5.75 8.52
N GLU A 319 24.11 4.67 8.52
CA GLU A 319 23.82 3.41 9.21
C GLU A 319 22.43 2.84 8.80
N ILE A 320 22.07 2.96 7.52
CA ILE A 320 20.81 2.46 6.96
C ILE A 320 21.10 1.59 5.75
N ASP A 321 20.46 0.41 5.68
CA ASP A 321 20.60 -0.48 4.54
C ASP A 321 19.69 -0.02 3.38
N LEU A 322 20.30 0.09 2.20
CA LEU A 322 19.60 0.16 0.93
C LEU A 322 19.64 -1.25 0.30
N ASP A 323 18.51 -1.69 -0.25
CA ASP A 323 18.41 -2.92 -1.04
C ASP A 323 17.91 -2.56 -2.45
N VAL A 324 18.39 -3.29 -3.47
CA VAL A 324 17.74 -3.28 -4.79
C VAL A 324 16.38 -3.95 -4.64
N ASP A 325 15.30 -3.18 -4.78
CA ASP A 325 13.93 -3.69 -4.71
C ASP A 325 13.47 -4.15 -6.10
N LYS A 326 13.73 -3.33 -7.12
CA LYS A 326 13.25 -3.57 -8.49
C LYS A 326 14.21 -3.08 -9.53
N VAL A 327 14.22 -3.77 -10.66
CA VAL A 327 14.89 -3.36 -11.89
C VAL A 327 13.85 -3.38 -13.01
N TYR A 328 13.56 -2.21 -13.55
CA TYR A 328 12.63 -2.04 -14.66
C TYR A 328 13.43 -1.86 -15.95
N ARG A 329 13.00 -2.54 -17.00
CA ARG A 329 13.45 -2.25 -18.36
C ARG A 329 13.17 -0.79 -18.71
N TYR A 330 11.97 -0.32 -18.33
CA TYR A 330 11.65 1.11 -18.36
C TYR A 330 10.51 1.44 -17.38
N ALA A 331 10.45 2.69 -16.97
CA ALA A 331 9.37 3.23 -16.16
C ALA A 331 8.78 4.50 -16.80
N ILE A 332 7.47 4.65 -16.63
CA ILE A 332 6.70 5.81 -17.04
C ILE A 332 6.27 6.55 -15.78
N PHE A 333 6.73 7.79 -15.64
CA PHE A 333 6.33 8.66 -14.54
C PHE A 333 5.37 9.75 -15.02
N SER A 334 4.24 9.88 -14.34
CA SER A 334 3.36 11.04 -14.47
C SER A 334 3.88 12.19 -13.60
N ARG A 335 3.36 13.42 -13.79
CA ARG A 335 3.64 14.54 -12.87
C ARG A 335 3.09 14.31 -11.46
N ARG A 336 2.19 13.33 -11.27
CA ARG A 336 1.55 13.07 -9.98
C ARG A 336 2.40 12.14 -9.12
N LYS A 337 2.55 12.52 -7.86
CA LYS A 337 3.17 11.67 -6.82
C LYS A 337 2.44 10.33 -6.70
N LYS A 338 3.18 9.26 -6.42
CA LYS A 338 2.67 7.88 -6.25
C LYS A 338 1.89 7.35 -7.48
N ASN A 339 2.22 7.85 -8.66
CA ASN A 339 1.56 7.48 -9.91
C ASN A 339 2.60 7.19 -11.00
N TYR A 340 2.90 5.91 -11.17
CA TYR A 340 3.88 5.41 -12.14
C TYR A 340 3.52 4.00 -12.63
N LEU A 341 4.12 3.64 -13.76
CA LEU A 341 4.08 2.30 -14.36
C LEU A 341 5.51 1.86 -14.63
N GLY A 342 5.90 0.68 -14.15
CA GLY A 342 7.19 0.07 -14.44
C GLY A 342 7.02 -1.24 -15.20
N VAL A 343 7.82 -1.46 -16.23
CA VAL A 343 7.84 -2.72 -17.00
C VAL A 343 9.14 -3.46 -16.67
N TYR A 344 9.02 -4.70 -16.23
CA TYR A 344 10.15 -5.57 -15.94
C TYR A 344 10.72 -6.22 -17.21
N GLU A 345 11.88 -6.85 -17.09
CA GLU A 345 12.53 -7.54 -18.22
C GLU A 345 11.75 -8.77 -18.73
N ASP A 346 10.87 -9.35 -17.91
CA ASP A 346 9.98 -10.44 -18.32
C ASP A 346 8.68 -9.94 -18.98
N GLY A 347 8.53 -8.62 -19.17
CA GLY A 347 7.33 -7.98 -19.70
C GLY A 347 6.21 -7.80 -18.68
N SER A 348 6.38 -8.25 -17.43
CA SER A 348 5.38 -7.99 -16.39
C SER A 348 5.31 -6.49 -16.06
N VAL A 349 4.13 -6.02 -15.67
CA VAL A 349 3.87 -4.58 -15.46
C VAL A 349 3.50 -4.29 -14.01
N ASP A 350 4.32 -3.49 -13.32
CA ASP A 350 4.02 -2.91 -12.02
C ASP A 350 3.30 -1.56 -12.18
N ILE A 351 2.23 -1.37 -11.42
CA ILE A 351 1.34 -0.21 -11.53
C ILE A 351 1.05 0.33 -10.14
N LYS A 352 1.39 1.60 -9.91
CA LYS A 352 1.05 2.33 -8.67
C LYS A 352 0.19 3.54 -8.98
N GLY A 353 -0.89 3.72 -8.19
CA GLY A 353 -1.73 4.92 -8.24
C GLY A 353 -2.72 5.02 -9.41
N LEU A 354 -2.58 4.22 -10.46
CA LEU A 354 -3.45 4.28 -11.65
C LEU A 354 -4.83 3.65 -11.40
N THR A 355 -5.87 4.29 -11.95
CA THR A 355 -7.28 3.96 -11.69
C THR A 355 -7.77 2.70 -12.40
N GLY A 356 -7.19 2.35 -13.55
CA GLY A 356 -7.67 1.25 -14.40
C GLY A 356 -7.62 -0.15 -13.77
N LYS A 357 -6.86 -0.36 -12.69
CA LYS A 357 -6.79 -1.64 -11.96
C LYS A 357 -7.82 -1.78 -10.84
N LYS A 358 -8.63 -0.76 -10.57
CA LYS A 358 -9.61 -0.78 -9.47
C LYS A 358 -10.82 -1.65 -9.85
N ARG A 359 -11.26 -2.55 -8.95
CA ARG A 359 -12.34 -3.53 -9.22
C ARG A 359 -13.71 -2.92 -9.53
N HIS A 360 -13.96 -1.68 -9.10
CA HIS A 360 -15.24 -1.01 -9.35
C HIS A 360 -15.36 -0.39 -10.73
N ILE A 361 -14.26 -0.33 -11.48
CA ILE A 361 -14.24 0.23 -12.82
C ILE A 361 -14.94 -0.72 -13.80
N PRO A 362 -15.75 -0.20 -14.73
CA PRO A 362 -16.48 -1.02 -15.69
C PRO A 362 -15.58 -1.92 -16.56
N PRO A 363 -16.05 -3.10 -16.96
CA PRO A 363 -15.29 -4.04 -17.78
C PRO A 363 -14.71 -3.43 -19.06
N LEU A 364 -15.45 -2.62 -19.82
CA LEU A 364 -14.95 -2.00 -21.05
C LEU A 364 -13.69 -1.17 -20.79
N LEU A 365 -13.77 -0.28 -19.81
CA LEU A 365 -12.68 0.62 -19.41
C LEU A 365 -11.49 -0.17 -18.86
N LYS A 366 -11.77 -1.18 -18.03
CA LYS A 366 -10.75 -2.06 -17.45
C LYS A 366 -10.02 -2.87 -18.53
N ASN A 367 -10.74 -3.46 -19.47
CA ASN A 367 -10.18 -4.22 -20.58
C ASN A 367 -9.33 -3.33 -21.48
N SER A 368 -9.80 -2.11 -21.77
CA SER A 368 -9.04 -1.11 -22.51
C SER A 368 -7.72 -0.75 -21.79
N PHE A 369 -7.76 -0.59 -20.47
CA PHE A 369 -6.55 -0.34 -19.69
C PHE A 369 -5.59 -1.55 -19.68
N MET A 370 -6.11 -2.78 -19.61
CA MET A 370 -5.29 -3.99 -19.72
C MET A 370 -4.63 -4.12 -21.09
N GLU A 371 -5.35 -3.80 -22.16
CA GLU A 371 -4.79 -3.80 -23.51
C GLU A 371 -3.70 -2.73 -23.66
N LEU A 372 -3.89 -1.54 -23.11
CA LEU A 372 -2.83 -0.53 -23.03
C LEU A 372 -1.59 -1.07 -22.31
N THR A 373 -1.76 -1.76 -21.18
CA THR A 373 -0.62 -2.32 -20.44
C THR A 373 0.08 -3.44 -21.21
N ARG A 374 -0.65 -4.19 -22.04
CA ARG A 374 -0.09 -5.20 -22.94
C ARG A 374 0.72 -4.56 -24.07
N ILE A 375 0.20 -3.50 -24.69
CA ILE A 375 0.97 -2.75 -25.70
C ILE A 375 2.29 -2.24 -25.10
N LEU A 376 2.25 -1.75 -23.85
CA LEU A 376 3.45 -1.31 -23.14
C LEU A 376 4.36 -2.48 -22.75
N SER A 377 3.85 -3.65 -22.36
CA SER A 377 4.72 -4.80 -22.04
C SER A 377 5.58 -5.26 -23.21
N ASP A 378 5.09 -5.06 -24.43
CA ASP A 378 5.77 -5.52 -25.65
C ASP A 378 6.94 -4.60 -26.05
N VAL A 379 7.00 -3.36 -25.54
CA VAL A 379 8.09 -2.40 -25.79
C VAL A 379 9.41 -2.91 -25.19
N GLN A 380 10.42 -3.12 -26.05
CA GLN A 380 11.74 -3.58 -25.63
C GLN A 380 12.75 -2.42 -25.59
N THR A 381 12.64 -1.51 -26.56
CA THR A 381 13.61 -0.45 -26.81
C THR A 381 12.95 0.91 -26.97
N PRO A 382 13.69 2.02 -26.82
CA PRO A 382 13.17 3.37 -27.11
C PRO A 382 12.59 3.51 -28.53
N GLU A 383 13.13 2.76 -29.49
CA GLU A 383 12.73 2.74 -30.90
C GLU A 383 11.33 2.12 -31.11
N ASP A 384 10.88 1.23 -30.22
CA ASP A 384 9.53 0.62 -30.27
C ASP A 384 8.43 1.57 -29.75
N MET A 385 8.83 2.58 -28.95
CA MET A 385 7.90 3.45 -28.25
C MET A 385 6.99 4.28 -29.19
N PRO A 386 7.46 4.84 -30.32
CA PRO A 386 6.60 5.49 -31.31
C PRO A 386 5.47 4.58 -31.84
N ASP A 387 5.78 3.32 -32.15
CA ASP A 387 4.79 2.35 -32.64
C ASP A 387 3.80 1.96 -31.54
N ALA A 388 4.27 1.77 -30.31
CA ALA A 388 3.41 1.56 -29.16
C ALA A 388 2.43 2.73 -28.95
N LYS A 389 2.90 3.98 -29.07
CA LYS A 389 2.04 5.17 -29.01
C LYS A 389 0.99 5.18 -30.13
N LYS A 390 1.32 4.71 -31.34
CA LYS A 390 0.36 4.58 -32.45
C LYS A 390 -0.73 3.55 -32.13
N HIS A 391 -0.37 2.39 -31.57
CA HIS A 391 -1.33 1.38 -31.14
C HIS A 391 -2.22 1.88 -29.99
N ILE A 392 -1.64 2.57 -29.00
CA ILE A 392 -2.39 3.17 -27.89
C ILE A 392 -3.41 4.19 -28.42
N ARG A 393 -3.02 5.03 -29.39
CA ARG A 393 -3.93 5.98 -30.04
C ARG A 393 -5.11 5.25 -30.69
N GLY A 394 -4.83 4.23 -31.52
CA GLY A 394 -5.87 3.44 -32.18
C GLY A 394 -6.82 2.73 -31.19
N LEU A 395 -6.29 2.26 -30.06
CA LEU A 395 -7.10 1.70 -28.97
C LEU A 395 -8.04 2.74 -28.36
N VAL A 396 -7.53 3.92 -28.00
CA VAL A 396 -8.33 5.01 -27.42
C VAL A 396 -9.44 5.44 -28.39
N GLU A 397 -9.11 5.62 -29.66
CA GLU A 397 -10.07 5.98 -30.72
C GLU A 397 -11.14 4.91 -30.91
N THR A 398 -10.76 3.63 -30.89
CA THR A 398 -11.69 2.50 -31.01
C THR A 398 -12.68 2.46 -29.85
N VAL A 399 -12.20 2.60 -28.61
CA VAL A 399 -13.05 2.57 -27.41
C VAL A 399 -13.95 3.80 -27.36
N TYR A 400 -13.43 4.97 -27.74
CA TYR A 400 -14.22 6.19 -27.86
C TYR A 400 -15.36 6.05 -28.88
N ARG A 401 -15.08 5.49 -30.06
CA ARG A 401 -16.09 5.21 -31.09
C ARG A 401 -17.15 4.22 -30.58
N LYS A 402 -16.72 3.12 -29.96
CA LYS A 402 -17.60 2.11 -29.34
C LYS A 402 -18.59 2.76 -28.35
N LEU A 403 -18.10 3.69 -27.51
CA LEU A 403 -18.94 4.47 -26.60
C LEU A 403 -19.89 5.43 -27.33
N LYS A 404 -19.42 6.16 -28.33
CA LYS A 404 -20.23 7.15 -29.08
C LYS A 404 -21.34 6.52 -29.91
N GLU A 405 -21.05 5.39 -30.55
CA GLU A 405 -21.99 4.63 -31.38
C GLU A 405 -22.94 3.77 -30.54
N ARG A 406 -22.74 3.71 -29.21
CA ARG A 406 -23.48 2.86 -28.27
C ARG A 406 -23.38 1.36 -28.61
N ASP A 407 -22.26 0.95 -29.18
CA ASP A 407 -21.96 -0.43 -29.54
C ASP A 407 -21.36 -1.17 -28.33
N PHE A 408 -22.16 -1.39 -27.28
CA PHE A 408 -21.70 -2.07 -26.08
C PHE A 408 -22.87 -2.75 -25.35
N ASP A 409 -22.55 -3.75 -24.52
CA ASP A 409 -23.48 -4.26 -23.51
C ASP A 409 -23.47 -3.32 -22.28
N ILE A 410 -24.62 -3.17 -21.64
CA ILE A 410 -24.77 -2.47 -20.35
C ILE A 410 -23.86 -3.11 -19.30
N GLU A 411 -23.70 -4.42 -19.36
CA GLU A 411 -22.83 -5.18 -18.47
C GLU A 411 -21.36 -4.75 -18.61
N GLU A 412 -20.92 -4.34 -19.81
CA GLU A 412 -19.57 -3.82 -20.06
C GLU A 412 -19.34 -2.43 -19.43
N LEU A 413 -20.41 -1.68 -19.13
CA LEU A 413 -20.37 -0.34 -18.54
C LEU A 413 -20.78 -0.31 -17.06
N ALA A 414 -21.07 -1.45 -16.45
CA ALA A 414 -21.47 -1.55 -15.06
C ALA A 414 -20.31 -1.25 -14.08
N PHE A 415 -20.49 -0.26 -13.22
CA PHE A 415 -19.67 -0.09 -12.03
C PHE A 415 -20.09 -1.09 -10.96
N SER A 416 -19.13 -1.69 -10.26
CA SER A 416 -19.38 -2.71 -9.23
C SER A 416 -18.86 -2.26 -7.87
N MET A 417 -19.75 -2.10 -6.88
CA MET A 417 -19.36 -1.67 -5.52
C MET A 417 -20.07 -2.48 -4.44
N MET A 418 -19.31 -2.87 -3.42
CA MET A 418 -19.82 -3.61 -2.26
C MET A 418 -20.52 -2.68 -1.25
N LEU A 419 -21.64 -3.13 -0.68
CA LEU A 419 -22.26 -2.49 0.48
C LEU A 419 -21.46 -2.79 1.75
N GLY A 420 -20.68 -1.82 2.22
CA GLY A 420 -19.89 -1.97 3.45
C GLY A 420 -20.69 -1.86 4.76
N ARG A 421 -21.96 -1.50 4.70
CA ARG A 421 -22.86 -1.30 5.85
C ARG A 421 -24.32 -1.54 5.42
N ARG A 422 -25.24 -1.66 6.37
CA ARG A 422 -26.69 -1.74 6.08
C ARG A 422 -27.16 -0.45 5.42
N LEU A 423 -28.09 -0.55 4.47
CA LEU A 423 -28.63 0.61 3.73
C LEU A 423 -29.20 1.71 4.63
N SER A 424 -29.81 1.34 5.76
CA SER A 424 -30.35 2.28 6.76
C SER A 424 -29.29 3.09 7.50
N SER A 425 -28.03 2.62 7.54
CA SER A 425 -26.93 3.26 8.26
C SER A 425 -26.16 4.30 7.45
N TYR A 426 -26.46 4.42 6.16
CA TYR A 426 -25.83 5.42 5.30
C TYR A 426 -26.50 6.79 5.47
N GLN A 427 -25.75 7.75 6.00
CA GLN A 427 -26.19 9.15 6.15
C GLN A 427 -26.19 9.92 4.82
N THR A 428 -25.34 9.50 3.87
CA THR A 428 -25.27 10.04 2.52
C THR A 428 -25.70 9.00 1.50
N ASN A 429 -26.08 9.42 0.29
CA ASN A 429 -26.50 8.53 -0.79
C ASN A 429 -25.44 8.48 -1.90
N PRO A 430 -24.31 7.78 -1.70
CA PRO A 430 -23.36 7.53 -2.78
C PRO A 430 -24.03 6.71 -3.90
N GLN A 431 -23.46 6.73 -5.10
CA GLN A 431 -24.06 6.15 -6.32
C GLN A 431 -24.52 4.70 -6.14
N HIS A 432 -23.65 3.82 -5.62
CA HIS A 432 -24.00 2.42 -5.35
C HIS A 432 -25.13 2.25 -4.32
N VAL A 433 -25.24 3.14 -3.33
CA VAL A 433 -26.35 3.12 -2.35
C VAL A 433 -27.66 3.59 -2.99
N LYS A 434 -27.63 4.57 -3.89
CA LYS A 434 -28.82 4.98 -4.66
C LYS A 434 -29.35 3.83 -5.51
N ALA A 435 -28.47 3.16 -6.24
CA ALA A 435 -28.83 1.99 -7.03
C ALA A 435 -29.39 0.86 -6.13
N ALA A 436 -28.74 0.57 -5.00
CA ALA A 436 -29.23 -0.42 -4.04
C ALA A 436 -30.63 -0.09 -3.50
N LYS A 437 -30.92 1.19 -3.19
CA LYS A 437 -32.27 1.62 -2.76
C LYS A 437 -33.33 1.40 -3.84
N MET A 438 -32.98 1.55 -5.12
CA MET A 438 -33.89 1.23 -6.23
C MET A 438 -34.21 -0.26 -6.30
N LEU A 439 -33.19 -1.13 -6.11
CA LEU A 439 -33.37 -2.59 -6.08
C LEU A 439 -34.27 -3.04 -4.91
N VAL A 440 -34.08 -2.48 -3.71
CA VAL A 440 -34.95 -2.73 -2.55
C VAL A 440 -36.38 -2.25 -2.82
N GLY A 441 -36.54 -1.11 -3.48
CA GLY A 441 -37.85 -0.61 -3.90
C GLY A 441 -38.60 -1.54 -4.88
N GLN A 442 -37.88 -2.43 -5.56
CA GLN A 442 -38.44 -3.50 -6.41
C GLN A 442 -38.60 -4.84 -5.70
N GLY A 443 -38.40 -4.90 -4.37
CA GLY A 443 -38.57 -6.11 -3.58
C GLY A 443 -37.33 -6.99 -3.46
N HIS A 444 -36.14 -6.53 -3.88
CA HIS A 444 -34.90 -7.27 -3.64
C HIS A 444 -34.45 -7.12 -2.18
N SER A 445 -34.05 -8.23 -1.55
CA SER A 445 -33.36 -8.19 -0.26
C SER A 445 -31.86 -7.97 -0.49
N LEU A 446 -31.26 -7.03 0.24
CA LEU A 446 -29.83 -6.72 0.17
C LEU A 446 -29.22 -6.65 1.57
N ASP A 447 -28.05 -7.25 1.73
CA ASP A 447 -27.29 -7.36 2.97
C ASP A 447 -25.89 -6.72 2.88
N ILE A 448 -25.21 -6.65 4.04
CA ILE A 448 -23.81 -6.19 4.10
C ILE A 448 -22.94 -7.19 3.33
N GLY A 449 -22.12 -6.68 2.42
CA GLY A 449 -21.24 -7.49 1.57
C GLY A 449 -21.76 -7.66 0.14
N ASP A 450 -23.03 -7.35 -0.13
CA ASP A 450 -23.57 -7.49 -1.49
C ASP A 450 -22.92 -6.53 -2.48
N ILE A 451 -22.70 -7.03 -3.69
CA ILE A 451 -22.12 -6.26 -4.80
C ILE A 451 -23.24 -5.61 -5.61
N ILE A 452 -23.26 -4.28 -5.59
CA ILE A 452 -24.21 -3.48 -6.35
C ILE A 452 -23.58 -3.09 -7.68
N ARG A 453 -24.28 -3.45 -8.76
CA ARG A 453 -23.88 -3.14 -10.13
C ARG A 453 -24.78 -2.05 -10.69
N TYR A 454 -24.19 -0.95 -11.14
CA TYR A 454 -24.95 0.21 -11.62
C TYR A 454 -24.26 0.91 -12.78
N ILE A 455 -25.05 1.64 -13.57
CA ILE A 455 -24.56 2.52 -14.63
C ILE A 455 -24.82 3.98 -14.30
N ILE A 456 -24.05 4.87 -14.91
CA ILE A 456 -24.25 6.30 -14.82
C ILE A 456 -25.17 6.75 -15.97
N THR A 457 -26.20 7.49 -15.61
CA THR A 457 -27.20 8.06 -16.52
C THR A 457 -27.11 9.59 -16.51
N THR A 458 -27.79 10.25 -17.45
CA THR A 458 -27.75 11.71 -17.59
C THR A 458 -28.33 12.44 -16.37
N LYS A 459 -29.26 11.79 -15.65
CA LYS A 459 -29.92 12.37 -14.46
C LYS A 459 -29.31 11.88 -13.14
N ASP A 460 -29.00 10.59 -13.03
CA ASP A 460 -28.41 10.00 -11.81
C ASP A 460 -27.75 8.63 -12.13
N VAL A 461 -28.04 7.58 -11.36
CA VAL A 461 -27.56 6.21 -11.60
C VAL A 461 -28.73 5.22 -11.63
N LYS A 462 -28.55 4.11 -12.33
CA LYS A 462 -29.53 3.01 -12.37
C LYS A 462 -28.84 1.66 -12.10
N PRO A 463 -29.48 0.72 -11.38
CA PRO A 463 -29.04 -0.67 -11.35
C PRO A 463 -29.01 -1.25 -12.76
N VAL A 464 -28.08 -2.15 -13.03
CA VAL A 464 -27.94 -2.78 -14.36
C VAL A 464 -29.24 -3.46 -14.80
N GLN A 465 -29.93 -4.12 -13.87
CA GLN A 465 -31.21 -4.82 -14.11
C GLN A 465 -32.35 -3.89 -14.56
N MET A 466 -32.22 -2.58 -14.30
CA MET A 466 -33.23 -1.57 -14.60
C MET A 466 -32.79 -0.60 -15.71
N ALA A 467 -31.58 -0.78 -16.24
CA ALA A 467 -30.98 0.11 -17.20
C ALA A 467 -31.15 -0.42 -18.63
N THR A 468 -31.20 0.50 -19.59
CA THR A 468 -31.07 0.21 -21.01
C THR A 468 -29.85 0.91 -21.59
N VAL A 469 -29.35 0.47 -22.75
CA VAL A 469 -28.23 1.10 -23.45
C VAL A 469 -28.47 2.60 -23.70
N ARG A 470 -29.73 3.02 -23.87
CA ARG A 470 -30.13 4.42 -24.09
C ARG A 470 -29.98 5.29 -22.83
N ASP A 471 -30.07 4.69 -21.65
CA ASP A 471 -29.96 5.41 -20.37
C ASP A 471 -28.53 5.89 -20.08
N VAL A 472 -27.52 5.27 -20.69
CA VAL A 472 -26.11 5.54 -20.44
C VAL A 472 -25.73 6.97 -20.83
N ASP A 473 -25.09 7.67 -19.90
CA ASP A 473 -24.48 8.98 -20.13
C ASP A 473 -23.08 8.85 -20.77
N ILE A 474 -23.05 8.83 -22.10
CA ILE A 474 -21.81 8.67 -22.86
C ILE A 474 -20.76 9.71 -22.49
N ASN A 475 -21.15 10.95 -22.19
CA ASN A 475 -20.18 12.01 -21.88
C ASN A 475 -19.43 11.71 -20.60
N LYS A 476 -20.12 11.25 -19.55
CA LYS A 476 -19.46 10.85 -18.30
C LYS A 476 -18.57 9.61 -18.46
N TYR A 477 -18.97 8.64 -19.28
CA TYR A 477 -18.09 7.49 -19.55
C TYR A 477 -16.85 7.90 -20.35
N VAL A 478 -16.97 8.86 -21.28
CA VAL A 478 -15.81 9.44 -21.97
C VAL A 478 -14.93 10.24 -21.01
N GLU A 479 -15.49 10.99 -20.05
CA GLU A 479 -14.71 11.65 -19.00
C GLU A 479 -13.97 10.64 -18.11
N HIS A 480 -14.61 9.52 -17.75
CA HIS A 480 -13.95 8.44 -17.02
C HIS A 480 -12.84 7.77 -17.84
N LEU A 481 -13.05 7.59 -19.14
CA LEU A 481 -12.03 7.10 -20.07
C LEU A 481 -10.85 8.08 -20.11
N GLY A 482 -11.12 9.37 -20.33
CA GLY A 482 -10.10 10.43 -20.33
C GLY A 482 -9.31 10.43 -19.02
N SER A 483 -9.98 10.54 -17.87
CA SER A 483 -9.32 10.58 -16.56
C SER A 483 -8.48 9.34 -16.24
N MET A 484 -8.85 8.18 -16.79
CA MET A 484 -8.09 6.93 -16.64
C MET A 484 -6.83 6.92 -17.49
N PHE A 485 -6.95 7.31 -18.76
CA PHE A 485 -5.84 7.25 -19.72
C PHE A 485 -4.91 8.44 -19.58
N GLU A 486 -5.42 9.65 -19.32
CA GLU A 486 -4.67 10.91 -19.21
C GLU A 486 -3.48 10.82 -18.25
N GLN A 487 -3.61 10.07 -17.14
CA GLN A 487 -2.52 9.85 -16.20
C GLN A 487 -1.28 9.19 -16.84
N LEU A 488 -1.49 8.32 -17.83
CA LEU A 488 -0.43 7.67 -18.59
C LEU A 488 -0.11 8.41 -19.89
N LEU A 489 -1.13 8.91 -20.60
CA LEU A 489 -0.95 9.61 -21.87
C LEU A 489 -0.11 10.88 -21.69
N ASP A 490 -0.34 11.65 -20.62
CA ASP A 490 0.48 12.83 -20.31
C ASP A 490 1.97 12.49 -20.19
N ALA A 491 2.28 11.37 -19.53
CA ALA A 491 3.66 10.89 -19.37
C ALA A 491 4.26 10.39 -20.69
N LEU A 492 3.42 9.92 -21.62
CA LEU A 492 3.80 9.55 -22.98
C LEU A 492 3.86 10.76 -23.94
N GLY A 493 3.54 11.98 -23.48
CA GLY A 493 3.47 13.16 -24.34
C GLY A 493 2.30 13.09 -25.33
N MET A 494 1.19 12.47 -24.93
CA MET A 494 0.01 12.23 -25.72
C MET A 494 -1.20 12.94 -25.10
N SER A 495 -2.06 13.56 -25.92
CA SER A 495 -3.29 14.20 -25.45
C SER A 495 -4.50 13.33 -25.76
N PHE A 496 -5.31 13.03 -24.74
CA PHE A 496 -6.59 12.34 -24.92
C PHE A 496 -7.55 13.14 -25.80
N ASP A 497 -7.68 14.44 -25.54
CA ASP A 497 -8.60 15.33 -26.26
C ASP A 497 -8.28 15.41 -27.76
N GLU A 498 -6.99 15.48 -28.12
CA GLU A 498 -6.53 15.47 -29.51
C GLU A 498 -6.90 14.16 -30.23
N MET A 499 -6.90 13.01 -29.53
CA MET A 499 -7.29 11.71 -30.12
C MET A 499 -8.79 11.59 -30.33
N VAL A 500 -9.60 12.16 -29.43
CA VAL A 500 -11.07 12.07 -29.52
C VAL A 500 -11.70 13.24 -30.28
N GLY A 501 -10.89 14.09 -30.90
CA GLY A 501 -11.33 15.23 -31.71
C GLY A 501 -12.00 16.34 -30.89
N ARG A 502 -11.75 16.41 -29.58
CA ARG A 502 -12.18 17.53 -28.74
C ARG A 502 -11.09 18.60 -28.86
N GLY A 503 -11.44 19.81 -29.32
CA GLY A 503 -10.49 20.92 -29.33
C GLY A 503 -9.89 21.11 -27.93
N ARG A 504 -8.58 21.39 -27.84
CA ARG A 504 -7.86 21.59 -26.56
C ARG A 504 -8.71 22.42 -25.60
N GLN A 505 -9.26 21.81 -24.55
CA GLN A 505 -9.73 22.58 -23.41
C GLN A 505 -8.47 23.05 -22.68
N THR A 506 -8.02 24.26 -22.99
CA THR A 506 -7.14 25.00 -22.08
C THR A 506 -7.84 25.06 -20.73
N SER A 507 -7.34 24.30 -19.77
CA SER A 507 -7.78 24.43 -18.39
C SER A 507 -7.53 25.88 -17.94
N LEU A 508 -8.44 26.42 -17.12
CA LEU A 508 -8.30 27.78 -16.56
C LEU A 508 -6.96 28.01 -15.83
N ALA A 509 -6.24 26.94 -15.49
CA ALA A 509 -4.90 26.98 -14.91
C ALA A 509 -3.82 27.51 -15.88
N ALA A 510 -4.06 27.52 -17.19
CA ALA A 510 -3.13 28.12 -18.15
C ALA A 510 -3.22 29.66 -18.20
N PHE A 511 -4.24 30.27 -17.59
CA PHE A 511 -4.45 31.73 -17.57
C PHE A 511 -4.08 32.40 -16.25
N VAL A 512 -3.74 31.63 -15.22
CA VAL A 512 -3.28 32.15 -13.92
C VAL A 512 -1.94 31.48 -13.64
N GLY A 513 -0.87 32.24 -13.88
CA GLY A 513 0.53 31.80 -13.82
C GLY A 513 1.02 31.41 -12.44
#